data_AF-A0A074LJS7-F1
#
_entry.id   AF-A0A074LJS7-F1
#
_cell.length_a   1.000
_cell.length_b   1.000
_cell.length_c   1.000
_cell.angle_alpha   90.00
_cell.angle_beta   90.00
_cell.angle_gamma   90.00
#
_symmetry.space_group_name_H-M   'P 1'
#
loop_
_entity.id
_entity.type
_entity.pdbx_description
1 polymer ?
#
loop_
_entity_poly.entity_id
_entity_poly.type
_entity_poly.pdbx_seq_one_letter_code
_entity_poly.pdbx_strand_id
1 'polypeptide(L)'
;MKKSVIISMISTASLLLSVPAAYAHPGNTDKNGGHYCWTNCAKWGLQYGQYHYHNGGSSSGGSSGSSGSNGGYSSGSSLNLPVEDNHAHYNVFQNSKLLTVLHSKDDAIAYAKQWSHAIVQDANTYEILWDNIHTQVFQYGKYVNDFGSKLGAVMYTKDHEYSSVLDAETKNVLWHNYPFHVYQGDHYLDWFHEKNDAVAYAKQWANSKVIDGYTYEVVWHF
;
A
#
# COMPACT_ATOMS: atom_id res chain seq x y z
N MET A 1 70.64 6.42 -14.44
CA MET A 1 70.76 6.31 -12.97
C MET A 1 70.02 7.52 -12.40
N LYS A 2 68.99 7.47 -11.57
CA LYS A 2 68.70 6.63 -10.40
C LYS A 2 67.18 6.42 -10.26
N LYS A 3 66.78 5.17 -10.05
CA LYS A 3 65.44 4.69 -9.69
C LYS A 3 65.40 4.66 -8.16
N SER A 4 64.67 5.55 -7.48
CA SER A 4 64.43 5.41 -6.03
C SER A 4 63.62 6.58 -5.43
N VAL A 5 62.34 6.72 -5.79
CA VAL A 5 61.37 7.50 -4.96
C VAL A 5 60.01 6.80 -4.82
N ILE A 6 59.70 5.76 -5.59
CA ILE A 6 58.33 5.21 -5.68
C ILE A 6 57.91 4.35 -4.45
N ILE A 7 58.80 4.07 -3.49
CA ILE A 7 58.56 3.00 -2.50
C ILE A 7 58.00 3.48 -1.15
N SER A 8 57.80 4.79 -0.91
CA SER A 8 57.37 5.28 0.43
C SER A 8 55.88 5.65 0.58
N MET A 9 55.06 5.53 -0.47
CA MET A 9 53.61 5.88 -0.41
C MET A 9 52.66 4.70 -0.65
N ILE A 10 53.13 3.46 -0.41
CA ILE A 10 52.32 2.24 -0.67
C ILE A 10 51.97 1.50 0.64
N SER A 11 52.58 1.84 1.78
CA SER A 11 52.46 1.02 3.00
C SER A 11 51.42 1.48 4.04
N THR A 12 50.68 2.56 3.81
CA THR A 12 49.60 3.05 4.71
C THR A 12 48.22 3.05 4.07
N ALA A 13 48.07 2.42 2.90
CA ALA A 13 46.81 2.37 2.13
C ALA A 13 46.12 0.99 2.14
N SER A 14 46.47 0.09 3.07
CA SER A 14 45.99 -1.30 3.09
C SER A 14 45.07 -1.65 4.27
N LEU A 15 44.45 -0.65 4.93
CA LEU A 15 43.51 -0.90 6.04
C LEU A 15 42.17 -0.15 5.86
N LEU A 16 41.55 -0.25 4.67
CA LEU A 16 40.22 0.31 4.40
C LEU A 16 39.30 -0.63 3.60
N LEU A 17 39.50 -1.94 3.66
CA LEU A 17 38.65 -2.90 2.97
C LEU A 17 37.87 -3.76 3.96
N SER A 18 36.65 -3.29 4.25
CA SER A 18 35.40 -4.06 4.30
C SER A 18 34.43 -3.40 5.27
N VAL A 19 33.82 -2.29 4.84
CA VAL A 19 32.48 -1.97 5.31
C VAL A 19 31.52 -2.93 4.59
N PRO A 20 30.72 -3.74 5.30
CA PRO A 20 29.61 -4.41 4.64
C PRO A 20 28.70 -3.31 4.06
N ALA A 21 28.32 -3.46 2.80
CA ALA A 21 27.29 -2.62 2.22
C ALA A 21 26.02 -2.80 3.05
N ALA A 22 25.68 -1.80 3.86
CA ALA A 22 24.32 -1.67 4.39
C ALA A 22 23.44 -1.32 3.20
N TYR A 23 22.75 -2.32 2.66
CA TYR A 23 21.68 -2.09 1.69
C TYR A 23 20.53 -1.40 2.41
N ALA A 24 20.61 -0.07 2.55
CA ALA A 24 19.42 0.73 2.81
C ALA A 24 18.55 0.62 1.55
N HIS A 25 17.45 -0.12 1.66
CA HIS A 25 16.51 -0.36 0.56
C HIS A 25 15.87 0.95 0.10
N PRO A 26 15.45 1.07 -1.17
CA PRO A 26 14.82 2.27 -1.70
C PRO A 26 13.41 2.40 -1.11
N GLY A 27 13.30 3.14 -0.01
CA GLY A 27 12.04 3.55 0.58
C GLY A 27 12.33 4.59 1.65
N ASN A 28 12.03 5.86 1.38
CA ASN A 28 12.08 6.88 2.41
C ASN A 28 11.11 6.46 3.51
N THR A 29 11.66 6.21 4.69
CA THR A 29 10.88 6.01 5.90
C THR A 29 10.05 7.25 6.15
N ASP A 30 8.76 7.09 6.44
CA ASP A 30 7.91 8.24 6.75
C ASP A 30 8.22 8.80 8.15
N LYS A 31 7.47 9.85 8.53
CA LYS A 31 7.61 10.52 9.84
C LYS A 31 7.44 9.59 11.06
N ASN A 32 6.86 8.40 10.88
CA ASN A 32 6.62 7.42 11.93
C ASN A 32 7.67 6.31 11.96
N GLY A 33 8.66 6.30 11.05
CA GLY A 33 9.75 5.33 11.06
C GLY A 33 9.44 3.99 10.37
N GLY A 34 8.35 3.90 9.60
CA GLY A 34 8.09 2.78 8.69
C GLY A 34 8.00 3.17 7.21
N HIS A 35 7.80 2.19 6.33
CA HIS A 35 7.52 2.43 4.91
C HIS A 35 6.69 1.29 4.31
N TYR A 36 6.02 1.59 3.19
CA TYR A 36 5.33 0.61 2.36
C TYR A 36 6.32 -0.09 1.43
N CYS A 37 6.24 -1.42 1.35
CA CYS A 37 7.03 -2.18 0.41
C CYS A 37 6.38 -2.19 -0.99
N TRP A 38 7.05 -1.58 -1.96
CA TRP A 38 6.57 -1.51 -3.35
C TRP A 38 7.39 -2.35 -4.33
N THR A 39 8.63 -2.71 -4.00
CA THR A 39 9.47 -3.51 -4.91
C THR A 39 10.14 -4.66 -4.16
N ASN A 40 10.19 -5.84 -4.80
CA ASN A 40 10.86 -7.04 -4.29
C ASN A 40 10.40 -7.52 -2.88
N CYS A 41 9.16 -7.25 -2.49
CA CYS A 41 8.65 -7.54 -1.14
C CYS A 41 8.74 -9.02 -0.75
N ALA A 42 8.40 -9.92 -1.67
CA ALA A 42 8.46 -11.36 -1.43
C ALA A 42 9.88 -11.85 -1.07
N LYS A 43 10.93 -11.19 -1.59
CA LYS A 43 12.33 -11.51 -1.26
C LYS A 43 12.64 -11.27 0.22
N TRP A 44 11.89 -10.38 0.86
CA TRP A 44 12.05 -9.99 2.25
C TRP A 44 10.96 -10.58 3.16
N GLY A 45 10.19 -11.55 2.66
CA GLY A 45 9.09 -12.17 3.40
C GLY A 45 7.88 -11.25 3.62
N LEU A 46 7.76 -10.20 2.81
CA LEU A 46 6.71 -9.19 2.92
C LEU A 46 5.75 -9.25 1.73
N GLN A 47 4.50 -8.88 1.95
CA GLN A 47 3.50 -8.73 0.90
C GLN A 47 3.68 -7.39 0.18
N TYR A 48 3.31 -7.33 -1.09
CA TYR A 48 3.35 -6.07 -1.84
C TYR A 48 2.32 -5.08 -1.28
N GLY A 49 2.75 -3.86 -1.00
CA GLY A 49 1.93 -2.84 -0.34
C GLY A 49 1.88 -3.01 1.17
N GLN A 50 2.58 -4.00 1.75
CA GLN A 50 2.67 -4.15 3.20
C GLN A 50 3.53 -3.02 3.79
N TYR A 51 3.02 -2.37 4.83
CA TYR A 51 3.77 -1.41 5.61
C TYR A 51 4.60 -2.11 6.69
N HIS A 52 5.87 -1.77 6.84
CA HIS A 52 6.73 -2.34 7.87
C HIS A 52 7.69 -1.32 8.48
N TYR A 53 8.11 -1.59 9.73
CA TYR A 53 9.04 -0.76 10.49
C TYR A 53 10.44 -1.37 10.49
N HIS A 54 11.45 -0.51 10.39
CA HIS A 54 12.84 -0.89 10.65
C HIS A 54 13.22 -0.52 12.08
N ASN A 55 12.71 -1.26 13.07
CA ASN A 55 13.21 -1.13 14.44
C ASN A 55 14.22 -2.25 14.70
N GLY A 56 15.50 -1.90 14.75
CA GLY A 56 16.58 -2.84 15.08
C GLY A 56 16.46 -3.30 16.53
N GLY A 57 15.96 -4.51 16.75
CA GLY A 57 15.97 -5.14 18.07
C GLY A 57 15.09 -6.39 18.14
N SER A 58 15.70 -7.57 18.13
CA SER A 58 15.07 -8.89 18.26
C SER A 58 14.31 -9.11 19.58
N SER A 59 13.19 -9.83 19.53
CA SER A 59 12.84 -10.96 20.43
C SER A 59 11.60 -11.67 19.87
N SER A 60 11.71 -12.86 19.26
CA SER A 60 11.75 -14.20 19.86
C SER A 60 10.58 -14.47 20.81
N GLY A 61 9.72 -15.42 20.39
CA GLY A 61 8.48 -15.78 21.05
C GLY A 61 8.60 -16.40 22.44
N GLY A 62 7.44 -16.52 23.08
CA GLY A 62 7.24 -17.25 24.32
C GLY A 62 5.75 -17.51 24.53
N SER A 63 5.34 -18.76 24.34
CA SER A 63 4.02 -19.27 24.71
C SER A 63 3.95 -19.47 26.23
N SER A 64 2.92 -18.94 26.86
CA SER A 64 2.40 -19.34 28.18
C SER A 64 1.06 -18.64 28.33
N GLY A 65 -0.08 -19.25 28.66
CA GLY A 65 -0.36 -20.43 29.46
C GLY A 65 -1.61 -20.05 30.26
N SER A 66 -2.71 -20.77 30.07
CA SER A 66 -4.01 -20.48 30.66
C SER A 66 -4.02 -20.64 32.19
N SER A 67 -4.71 -19.74 32.89
CA SER A 67 -5.37 -19.86 34.22
C SER A 67 -6.04 -18.49 34.44
N GLY A 68 -7.32 -18.28 34.77
CA GLY A 68 -8.24 -19.01 35.63
C GLY A 68 -8.84 -17.99 36.62
N SER A 69 -10.15 -17.77 36.55
CA SER A 69 -11.05 -17.30 37.65
C SER A 69 -11.22 -15.80 37.98
N ASN A 70 -12.37 -15.28 37.54
CA ASN A 70 -13.51 -14.73 38.30
C ASN A 70 -13.34 -13.56 39.32
N GLY A 71 -14.07 -12.47 39.05
CA GLY A 71 -14.87 -11.71 40.05
C GLY A 71 -14.30 -10.40 40.59
N GLY A 72 -15.11 -9.33 40.56
CA GLY A 72 -14.97 -8.22 41.51
C GLY A 72 -15.08 -6.81 40.92
N TYR A 73 -16.27 -6.22 41.05
CA TYR A 73 -16.59 -4.81 40.82
C TYR A 73 -15.99 -3.90 41.91
N SER A 74 -15.41 -2.77 41.52
CA SER A 74 -15.73 -1.41 42.02
C SER A 74 -14.50 -0.49 42.11
N SER A 75 -14.55 0.55 41.28
CA SER A 75 -14.18 1.95 41.50
C SER A 75 -13.07 2.30 42.51
N GLY A 76 -11.96 2.80 41.98
CA GLY A 76 -10.96 3.58 42.70
C GLY A 76 -10.20 4.46 41.72
N SER A 77 -10.63 5.71 41.59
CA SER A 77 -10.08 6.74 40.71
C SER A 77 -8.67 7.18 41.13
N SER A 78 -7.69 6.99 40.24
CA SER A 78 -6.47 7.79 40.15
C SER A 78 -6.15 7.99 38.67
N LEU A 79 -5.94 9.24 38.30
CA LEU A 79 -5.67 9.72 36.95
C LEU A 79 -4.44 9.03 36.37
N ASN A 80 -4.66 8.24 35.33
CA ASN A 80 -3.75 8.20 34.19
C ASN A 80 -4.59 8.60 32.99
N LEU A 81 -4.31 9.77 32.41
CA LEU A 81 -4.79 10.08 31.07
C LEU A 81 -4.36 8.89 30.19
N PRO A 82 -5.25 8.33 29.34
CA PRO A 82 -4.84 7.22 28.49
C PRO A 82 -3.62 7.69 27.70
N VAL A 83 -2.50 7.00 27.93
CA VAL A 83 -1.47 6.84 26.91
C VAL A 83 -2.26 6.53 25.64
N GLU A 84 -2.17 7.39 24.61
CA GLU A 84 -2.87 7.13 23.35
C GLU A 84 -2.54 5.71 22.96
N ASP A 85 -3.56 4.89 23.08
CA ASP A 85 -3.43 3.47 22.95
C ASP A 85 -3.23 3.27 21.47
N ASN A 86 -2.01 2.92 21.08
CA ASN A 86 -1.65 2.58 19.70
C ASN A 86 -2.26 1.21 19.33
N HIS A 87 -3.48 0.95 19.82
CA HIS A 87 -4.29 -0.19 19.49
C HIS A 87 -4.83 0.04 18.10
N ALA A 88 -4.57 -0.91 17.21
CA ALA A 88 -5.07 -0.88 15.85
C ALA A 88 -6.60 -0.66 15.88
N HIS A 89 -7.03 0.47 15.32
CA HIS A 89 -8.43 0.75 15.11
C HIS A 89 -8.80 0.28 13.70
N TYR A 90 -10.00 -0.26 13.53
CA TYR A 90 -10.49 -0.82 12.29
C TYR A 90 -11.79 -0.11 11.92
N ASN A 91 -11.76 0.62 10.82
CA ASN A 91 -12.91 1.31 10.27
C ASN A 91 -13.77 0.32 9.51
N VAL A 92 -15.07 0.26 9.81
CA VAL A 92 -16.04 -0.51 9.02
C VAL A 92 -16.90 0.45 8.21
N PHE A 93 -16.87 0.30 6.88
CA PHE A 93 -17.68 1.08 5.97
C PHE A 93 -18.75 0.22 5.30
N GLN A 94 -19.85 0.87 4.89
CA GLN A 94 -20.83 0.32 3.95
C GLN A 94 -21.14 1.36 2.89
N ASN A 95 -21.04 1.01 1.60
CA ASN A 95 -21.29 1.96 0.50
C ASN A 95 -20.51 3.29 0.70
N SER A 96 -19.25 3.20 1.12
CA SER A 96 -18.37 4.33 1.46
C SER A 96 -18.76 5.16 2.69
N LYS A 97 -19.87 4.84 3.38
CA LYS A 97 -20.24 5.46 4.65
C LYS A 97 -19.58 4.72 5.81
N LEU A 98 -18.87 5.44 6.67
CA LEU A 98 -18.35 4.89 7.92
C LEU A 98 -19.52 4.50 8.83
N LEU A 99 -19.57 3.23 9.23
CA LEU A 99 -20.56 2.70 10.15
C LEU A 99 -20.06 2.75 11.59
N THR A 100 -18.83 2.26 11.82
CA THR A 100 -18.24 2.17 13.16
C THR A 100 -16.72 2.03 13.07
N VAL A 101 -16.07 2.22 14.22
CA VAL A 101 -14.64 1.95 14.44
C VAL A 101 -14.52 0.96 15.58
N LEU A 102 -13.75 -0.11 15.38
CA LEU A 102 -13.58 -1.20 16.35
C LEU A 102 -12.10 -1.42 16.66
N HIS A 103 -11.78 -1.92 17.85
CA HIS A 103 -10.39 -2.13 18.29
C HIS A 103 -9.83 -3.52 17.91
N SER A 104 -10.69 -4.42 17.41
CA SER A 104 -10.34 -5.78 17.03
C SER A 104 -10.69 -6.02 15.56
N LYS A 105 -9.74 -6.55 14.81
CA LYS A 105 -9.92 -6.90 13.39
C LYS A 105 -11.03 -7.93 13.23
N ASP A 106 -11.04 -8.94 14.09
CA ASP A 106 -12.00 -10.03 14.02
C ASP A 106 -13.42 -9.54 14.31
N ASP A 107 -13.58 -8.64 15.30
CA ASP A 107 -14.87 -8.01 15.59
C ASP A 107 -15.32 -7.10 14.44
N ALA A 108 -14.39 -6.38 13.82
CA ALA A 108 -14.68 -5.55 12.65
C ALA A 108 -15.19 -6.37 11.47
N ILE A 109 -14.53 -7.50 11.17
CA ILE A 109 -14.97 -8.43 10.12
C ILE A 109 -16.30 -9.08 10.47
N ALA A 110 -16.51 -9.49 11.73
CA ALA A 110 -17.77 -10.07 12.17
C ALA A 110 -18.93 -9.07 12.07
N TYR A 111 -18.69 -7.80 12.41
CA TYR A 111 -19.65 -6.72 12.23
C TYR A 111 -19.92 -6.45 10.74
N ALA A 112 -18.88 -6.34 9.92
CA ALA A 112 -18.97 -6.03 8.50
C ALA A 112 -19.77 -7.08 7.70
N LYS A 113 -19.68 -8.37 8.08
CA LYS A 113 -20.45 -9.47 7.47
C LYS A 113 -21.96 -9.31 7.54
N GLN A 114 -22.47 -8.44 8.41
CA GLN A 114 -23.92 -8.15 8.53
C GLN A 114 -24.42 -7.19 7.44
N TRP A 115 -23.51 -6.58 6.68
CA TRP A 115 -23.80 -5.53 5.70
C TRP A 115 -23.33 -5.95 4.31
N SER A 116 -24.12 -5.65 3.27
CA SER A 116 -23.65 -5.76 1.88
C SER A 116 -22.79 -4.56 1.49
N HIS A 117 -21.83 -4.74 0.58
CA HIS A 117 -20.87 -3.70 0.17
C HIS A 117 -20.11 -3.11 1.36
N ALA A 118 -19.68 -3.99 2.25
CA ALA A 118 -18.96 -3.66 3.44
C ALA A 118 -17.45 -3.81 3.22
N ILE A 119 -16.70 -2.93 3.89
CA ILE A 119 -15.25 -2.89 3.88
C ILE A 119 -14.76 -2.78 5.33
N VAL A 120 -13.74 -3.56 5.67
CA VAL A 120 -12.93 -3.35 6.87
C VAL A 120 -11.58 -2.79 6.44
N GLN A 121 -11.24 -1.63 6.99
CA GLN A 121 -10.01 -0.93 6.69
C GLN A 121 -9.23 -0.70 7.98
N ASP A 122 -7.91 -0.90 7.94
CA ASP A 122 -7.02 -0.50 9.02
C ASP A 122 -7.01 1.04 9.14
N ALA A 123 -7.31 1.59 10.31
CA ALA A 123 -7.49 3.03 10.47
C ALA A 123 -6.17 3.82 10.40
N ASN A 124 -5.03 3.16 10.58
CA ASN A 124 -3.71 3.81 10.58
C ASN A 124 -3.10 3.82 9.18
N THR A 125 -3.16 2.68 8.49
CA THR A 125 -2.56 2.47 7.16
C THR A 125 -3.52 2.68 6.01
N TYR A 126 -4.83 2.71 6.29
CA TYR A 126 -5.89 2.72 5.29
C TYR A 126 -5.91 1.48 4.39
N GLU A 127 -5.20 0.41 4.77
CA GLU A 127 -5.22 -0.87 4.04
C GLU A 127 -6.60 -1.52 4.16
N ILE A 128 -7.14 -1.99 3.03
CA ILE A 128 -8.37 -2.80 3.03
C ILE A 128 -8.02 -4.21 3.46
N LEU A 129 -8.50 -4.62 4.63
CA LEU A 129 -8.21 -5.91 5.23
C LEU A 129 -9.24 -6.98 4.88
N TRP A 130 -10.46 -6.55 4.56
CA TRP A 130 -11.57 -7.41 4.17
C TRP A 130 -12.63 -6.60 3.45
N ASP A 131 -13.30 -7.21 2.48
CA ASP A 131 -14.52 -6.67 1.87
C ASP A 131 -15.41 -7.80 1.34
N ASN A 132 -16.68 -7.49 1.10
CA ASN A 132 -17.64 -8.38 0.44
C ASN A 132 -18.31 -7.71 -0.77
N ILE A 133 -17.55 -6.89 -1.49
CA ILE A 133 -18.04 -6.23 -2.70
C ILE A 133 -18.01 -7.24 -3.84
N HIS A 134 -19.18 -7.62 -4.35
CA HIS A 134 -19.25 -8.49 -5.52
C HIS A 134 -18.76 -7.71 -6.75
N THR A 135 -17.81 -8.27 -7.49
CA THR A 135 -17.16 -7.57 -8.60
C THR A 135 -17.06 -8.44 -9.83
N GLN A 136 -16.95 -7.78 -10.98
CA GLN A 136 -16.71 -8.39 -12.27
C GLN A 136 -15.38 -7.90 -12.83
N VAL A 137 -14.56 -8.82 -13.30
CA VAL A 137 -13.27 -8.52 -13.91
C VAL A 137 -13.40 -8.56 -15.42
N PHE A 138 -12.82 -7.56 -16.07
CA PHE A 138 -12.66 -7.50 -17.51
C PHE A 138 -11.18 -7.36 -17.87
N GLN A 139 -10.77 -7.97 -18.98
CA GLN A 139 -9.45 -7.80 -19.57
C GLN A 139 -9.61 -7.51 -21.06
N TYR A 140 -8.95 -6.45 -21.55
CA TYR A 140 -9.14 -5.93 -22.90
C TYR A 140 -10.63 -5.72 -23.24
N GLY A 141 -11.41 -5.26 -22.24
CA GLY A 141 -12.86 -5.05 -22.36
C GLY A 141 -13.71 -6.32 -22.42
N LYS A 142 -13.12 -7.52 -22.31
CA LYS A 142 -13.85 -8.79 -22.30
C LYS A 142 -14.05 -9.27 -20.87
N TYR A 143 -15.25 -9.77 -20.58
CA TYR A 143 -15.54 -10.41 -19.31
C TYR A 143 -14.60 -11.59 -19.06
N VAL A 144 -14.05 -11.68 -17.84
CA VAL A 144 -13.15 -12.75 -17.42
C VAL A 144 -13.81 -13.62 -16.36
N ASN A 145 -14.19 -13.04 -15.21
CA ASN A 145 -14.75 -13.77 -14.07
C ASN A 145 -15.44 -12.83 -13.08
N ASP A 146 -16.21 -13.41 -12.15
CA ASP A 146 -16.77 -12.72 -10.99
C ASP A 146 -15.98 -13.05 -9.72
N PHE A 147 -15.96 -12.10 -8.77
CA PHE A 147 -15.30 -12.25 -7.48
C PHE A 147 -16.23 -11.80 -6.34
N GLY A 148 -16.13 -12.45 -5.19
CA GLY A 148 -16.87 -12.08 -3.98
C GLY A 148 -16.28 -10.89 -3.21
N SER A 149 -15.17 -10.33 -3.68
CA SER A 149 -14.51 -9.17 -3.06
C SER A 149 -13.76 -8.34 -4.10
N LYS A 150 -13.71 -7.01 -3.88
CA LYS A 150 -12.89 -6.07 -4.65
C LYS A 150 -11.41 -6.39 -4.46
N LEU A 151 -10.96 -6.65 -3.22
CA LEU A 151 -9.56 -6.96 -2.94
C LEU A 151 -9.10 -8.21 -3.73
N GLY A 152 -9.92 -9.26 -3.73
CA GLY A 152 -9.63 -10.48 -4.47
C GLY A 152 -9.55 -10.26 -5.98
N ALA A 153 -10.48 -9.47 -6.54
CA ALA A 153 -10.47 -9.13 -7.96
C ALA A 153 -9.22 -8.32 -8.35
N VAL A 154 -8.86 -7.30 -7.58
CA VAL A 154 -7.67 -6.46 -7.84
C VAL A 154 -6.39 -7.29 -7.74
N MET A 155 -6.28 -8.18 -6.75
CA MET A 155 -5.15 -9.09 -6.63
C MET A 155 -5.03 -10.01 -7.85
N TYR A 156 -6.14 -10.52 -8.35
CA TYR A 156 -6.17 -11.35 -9.55
C TYR A 156 -5.69 -10.57 -10.78
N THR A 157 -6.14 -9.33 -10.97
CA THR A 157 -5.82 -8.52 -12.16
C THR A 157 -4.45 -7.85 -12.13
N LYS A 158 -3.71 -7.97 -11.03
CA LYS A 158 -2.49 -7.18 -10.81
C LYS A 158 -1.42 -7.38 -11.89
N ASP A 159 -1.24 -8.62 -12.34
CA ASP A 159 -0.24 -8.98 -13.35
C ASP A 159 -0.83 -9.04 -14.77
N HIS A 160 -2.07 -8.59 -14.94
CA HIS A 160 -2.81 -8.65 -16.20
C HIS A 160 -2.95 -7.26 -16.82
N GLU A 161 -2.40 -7.06 -18.01
CA GLU A 161 -2.53 -5.79 -18.72
C GLU A 161 -3.99 -5.50 -19.12
N TYR A 162 -4.34 -4.21 -19.19
CA TYR A 162 -5.64 -3.70 -19.64
C TYR A 162 -6.81 -4.39 -18.93
N SER A 163 -6.71 -4.47 -17.61
CA SER A 163 -7.72 -5.03 -16.74
C SER A 163 -8.53 -3.94 -16.06
N SER A 164 -9.81 -4.24 -15.82
CA SER A 164 -10.68 -3.43 -14.99
C SER A 164 -11.51 -4.31 -14.06
N VAL A 165 -11.82 -3.76 -12.88
CA VAL A 165 -12.65 -4.35 -11.84
C VAL A 165 -13.86 -3.43 -11.68
N LEU A 166 -15.03 -3.95 -11.96
CA LEU A 166 -16.29 -3.23 -11.82
C LEU A 166 -17.08 -3.81 -10.66
N ASP A 167 -17.83 -2.94 -10.00
CA ASP A 167 -18.88 -3.34 -9.07
C ASP A 167 -19.96 -4.12 -9.84
N ALA A 168 -20.30 -5.32 -9.37
CA ALA A 168 -21.18 -6.22 -10.11
C ALA A 168 -22.64 -5.71 -10.14
N GLU A 169 -23.06 -4.90 -9.19
CA GLU A 169 -24.43 -4.39 -9.09
C GLU A 169 -24.56 -3.05 -9.82
N THR A 170 -23.72 -2.09 -9.48
CA THR A 170 -23.79 -0.71 -9.98
C THR A 170 -23.08 -0.52 -11.32
N LYS A 171 -22.21 -1.46 -11.71
CA LYS A 171 -21.31 -1.36 -12.87
C LYS A 171 -20.30 -0.21 -12.78
N ASN A 172 -20.17 0.40 -11.61
CA ASN A 172 -19.16 1.41 -11.36
C ASN A 172 -17.76 0.81 -11.44
N VAL A 173 -16.81 1.56 -11.98
CA VAL A 173 -15.41 1.15 -12.06
C VAL A 173 -14.77 1.32 -10.69
N LEU A 174 -14.31 0.22 -10.12
CA LEU A 174 -13.68 0.21 -8.80
C LEU A 174 -12.15 0.25 -8.87
N TRP A 175 -11.59 -0.21 -9.99
CA TRP A 175 -10.16 -0.21 -10.29
C TRP A 175 -9.91 -0.51 -11.78
N HIS A 176 -8.83 0.00 -12.36
CA HIS A 176 -8.29 -0.44 -13.64
C HIS A 176 -6.78 -0.13 -13.72
N ASN A 177 -6.07 -0.76 -14.66
CA ASN A 177 -4.66 -0.47 -14.94
C ASN A 177 -4.39 -0.03 -16.39
N TYR A 178 -5.43 0.49 -17.06
CA TYR A 178 -5.27 1.14 -18.35
C TYR A 178 -4.37 2.39 -18.22
N PRO A 179 -3.54 2.66 -19.23
CA PRO A 179 -2.61 3.78 -19.17
C PRO A 179 -3.32 5.13 -19.30
N PHE A 180 -2.68 6.18 -18.77
CA PHE A 180 -3.03 7.57 -18.97
C PHE A 180 -2.26 8.11 -20.16
N HIS A 181 -2.96 8.68 -21.14
CA HIS A 181 -2.37 9.19 -22.38
C HIS A 181 -2.23 10.71 -22.33
N VAL A 182 -1.07 11.22 -22.74
CA VAL A 182 -0.77 12.65 -22.77
C VAL A 182 -0.80 13.17 -24.20
N TYR A 183 -1.47 14.29 -24.40
CA TYR A 183 -1.55 14.98 -25.69
C TYR A 183 -1.18 16.45 -25.54
N GLN A 184 -0.66 17.06 -26.61
CA GLN A 184 -0.58 18.52 -26.79
C GLN A 184 -1.47 18.91 -27.98
N GLY A 185 -2.56 19.63 -27.70
CA GLY A 185 -3.65 19.75 -28.67
C GLY A 185 -4.19 18.35 -29.04
N ASP A 186 -4.01 17.98 -30.31
CA ASP A 186 -4.37 16.65 -30.85
C ASP A 186 -3.16 15.74 -31.09
N HIS A 187 -1.94 16.22 -30.83
CA HIS A 187 -0.73 15.43 -31.00
C HIS A 187 -0.47 14.56 -29.76
N TYR A 188 -0.38 13.25 -29.97
CA TYR A 188 -0.01 12.30 -28.93
C TYR A 188 1.45 12.48 -28.52
N LEU A 189 1.71 12.55 -27.21
CA LEU A 189 3.07 12.70 -26.67
C LEU A 189 3.59 11.41 -26.07
N ASP A 190 2.91 10.87 -25.05
CA ASP A 190 3.37 9.69 -24.31
C ASP A 190 2.24 9.04 -23.49
N TRP A 191 2.52 7.94 -22.78
CA TRP A 191 1.61 7.27 -21.87
C TRP A 191 2.28 6.87 -20.55
N PHE A 192 1.49 6.79 -19.48
CA PHE A 192 1.97 6.45 -18.14
C PHE A 192 0.97 5.53 -17.44
N HIS A 193 1.44 4.63 -16.58
CA HIS A 193 0.55 3.82 -15.74
C HIS A 193 -0.10 4.64 -14.61
N GLU A 194 0.58 5.67 -14.12
CA GLU A 194 0.13 6.49 -13.01
C GLU A 194 -0.34 7.87 -13.50
N LYS A 195 -1.52 8.29 -13.04
CA LYS A 195 -2.11 9.60 -13.39
C LYS A 195 -1.17 10.76 -13.04
N ASN A 196 -0.52 10.71 -11.88
CA ASN A 196 0.33 11.79 -11.41
C ASN A 196 1.58 11.97 -12.28
N ASP A 197 2.14 10.86 -12.79
CA ASP A 197 3.30 10.90 -13.69
C ASP A 197 2.90 11.48 -15.06
N ALA A 198 1.75 11.07 -15.60
CA ALA A 198 1.19 11.67 -16.80
C ALA A 198 0.97 13.18 -16.66
N VAL A 199 0.40 13.62 -15.53
CA VAL A 199 0.18 15.05 -15.25
C VAL A 199 1.50 15.80 -15.08
N ALA A 200 2.49 15.22 -14.40
CA ALA A 200 3.80 15.83 -14.23
C ALA A 200 4.53 16.01 -15.56
N TYR A 201 4.42 15.03 -16.47
CA TYR A 201 4.93 15.14 -17.82
C TYR A 201 4.16 16.19 -18.63
N ALA A 202 2.82 16.13 -18.61
CA ALA A 202 1.96 17.04 -19.38
C ALA A 202 2.21 18.52 -19.05
N LYS A 203 2.48 18.86 -17.78
CA LYS A 203 2.80 20.22 -17.33
C LYS A 203 4.02 20.86 -18.02
N GLN A 204 4.87 20.08 -18.68
CA GLN A 204 6.02 20.59 -19.43
C GLN A 204 5.63 21.14 -20.82
N TRP A 205 4.38 20.91 -21.24
CA TRP A 205 3.88 21.22 -22.57
C TRP A 205 2.67 22.17 -22.46
N ALA A 206 2.74 23.33 -23.10
CA ALA A 206 1.58 24.23 -23.17
C ALA A 206 0.44 23.58 -23.97
N ASN A 207 -0.82 23.85 -23.58
CA ASN A 207 -2.02 23.30 -24.21
C ASN A 207 -2.06 21.76 -24.21
N SER A 208 -1.51 21.15 -23.17
CA SER A 208 -1.54 19.69 -23.00
C SER A 208 -2.75 19.22 -22.20
N LYS A 209 -3.09 17.94 -22.38
CA LYS A 209 -4.15 17.25 -21.64
C LYS A 209 -3.74 15.81 -21.34
N VAL A 210 -4.27 15.28 -20.24
CA VAL A 210 -4.16 13.86 -19.87
C VAL A 210 -5.54 13.24 -19.99
N ILE A 211 -5.61 12.12 -20.72
CA ILE A 211 -6.82 11.34 -20.92
C ILE A 211 -6.65 9.99 -20.23
N ASP A 212 -7.65 9.57 -19.47
CA ASP A 212 -7.71 8.23 -18.89
C ASP A 212 -7.98 7.19 -19.99
N GLY A 213 -7.11 6.20 -20.14
CA GLY A 213 -7.24 5.20 -21.20
C GLY A 213 -8.38 4.21 -21.01
N TYR A 214 -9.00 4.15 -19.82
CA TYR A 214 -10.20 3.36 -19.57
C TYR A 214 -11.47 4.17 -19.84
N THR A 215 -11.62 5.34 -19.21
CA THR A 215 -12.86 6.13 -19.31
C THR A 215 -12.90 7.04 -20.54
N TYR A 216 -11.75 7.30 -21.17
CA TYR A 216 -11.54 8.30 -22.22
C TYR A 216 -11.85 9.74 -21.78
N GLU A 217 -11.98 9.98 -20.49
CA GLU A 217 -12.23 11.32 -19.95
C GLU A 217 -10.92 12.12 -19.84
N VAL A 218 -11.02 13.43 -20.06
CA VAL A 218 -9.92 14.34 -19.77
C VAL A 218 -9.81 14.50 -18.25
N VAL A 219 -8.77 13.91 -17.67
CA VAL A 219 -8.55 13.90 -16.22
C VAL A 219 -7.66 15.05 -15.73
N TRP A 220 -7.03 15.77 -16.66
CA TRP A 220 -6.26 16.98 -16.43
C TRP A 220 -6.01 17.73 -17.75
N HIS A 221 -5.89 19.07 -17.71
CA HIS A 221 -5.41 19.88 -18.82
C HIS A 221 -4.65 21.13 -18.30
N PHE A 222 -3.80 21.70 -19.16
CA PHE A 222 -3.06 22.95 -18.91
C PHE A 222 -4.00 24.17 -18.91
#